data_AF-A0A7C3MRV8-F1
#
_entry.id   AF-A0A7C3MRV8-F1
#
_cell.length_a   1.000
_cell.length_b   1.000
_cell.length_c   1.000
_cell.angle_alpha   90.00
_cell.angle_beta   90.00
_cell.angle_gamma   90.00
#
_symmetry.space_group_name_H-M   'P 1'
#
loop_
_entity.id
_entity.type
_entity.pdbx_description
1 polymer ?
#
loop_
_entity_poly.entity_id
_entity_poly.type
_entity_poly.pdbx_seq_one_letter_code
_entity_poly.pdbx_strand_id
1 'polypeptide(L)'
;MSKRRWSPDLIASEISRLHSAGIDITQGRMEAIDSRLTSAAIRYFGSWRAAVQAAGIDYEQVAAIGKARRAEKVTKWTQERILAEIRRLHQEGEDLSPAVIRRKYLSLYATARRKEHFGSWAEAVTAAGVDYASVKQVAQRNRRERAGWKRRLLEEWQANASDADSGHAGRQETSERTSSSWLQGLLQEKLAEVYENPGQDAEQVHHAIKALMESVTRASGAS
;
A
#
# COMPACT_ATOMS: atom_id res chain seq x y z
N MET A 1 -6.15 -38.19 4.08
CA MET A 1 -7.44 -37.73 4.66
C MET A 1 -8.51 -37.76 3.57
N SER A 2 -9.61 -38.49 3.79
CA SER A 2 -10.68 -38.64 2.79
C SER A 2 -11.38 -37.29 2.53
N LYS A 3 -11.72 -37.01 1.26
CA LYS A 3 -12.48 -35.81 0.90
C LYS A 3 -13.86 -35.91 1.56
N ARG A 4 -14.16 -35.00 2.51
CA ARG A 4 -15.51 -34.87 3.10
C ARG A 4 -16.54 -34.76 1.97
N ARG A 5 -17.50 -35.68 1.93
CA ARG A 5 -18.62 -35.63 0.97
C ARG A 5 -19.70 -34.73 1.54
N TRP A 6 -19.90 -33.57 0.94
CA TRP A 6 -20.93 -32.64 1.33
C TRP A 6 -22.31 -33.09 0.85
N SER A 7 -23.32 -32.92 1.70
CA SER A 7 -24.74 -33.03 1.39
C SER A 7 -25.48 -31.84 2.01
N PRO A 8 -26.71 -31.51 1.56
CA PRO A 8 -27.52 -30.46 2.17
C PRO A 8 -27.65 -30.61 3.69
N ASP A 9 -27.98 -31.81 4.18
CA ASP A 9 -28.17 -32.08 5.61
C ASP A 9 -26.88 -31.91 6.42
N LEU A 10 -25.75 -32.35 5.87
CA LEU A 10 -24.45 -32.23 6.53
C LEU A 10 -24.02 -30.76 6.62
N ILE A 11 -24.29 -29.96 5.57
CA ILE A 11 -23.99 -28.53 5.56
C ILE A 11 -24.85 -27.82 6.61
N ALA A 12 -26.17 -28.07 6.63
CA ALA A 12 -27.08 -27.46 7.60
C ALA A 12 -26.70 -27.84 9.05
N SER A 13 -26.39 -29.11 9.29
CA SER A 13 -25.94 -29.61 10.59
C SER A 13 -24.61 -28.97 11.03
N GLU A 14 -23.66 -28.80 10.11
CA GLU A 14 -22.38 -28.16 10.41
C GLU A 14 -22.56 -26.68 10.74
N ILE A 15 -23.38 -25.95 9.99
CA ILE A 15 -23.68 -24.53 10.25
C ILE A 15 -24.36 -24.39 11.63
N SER A 16 -25.32 -25.26 11.96
CA SER A 16 -25.98 -25.27 13.26
C SER A 16 -25.02 -25.59 14.41
N ARG A 17 -24.11 -26.54 14.22
CA ARG A 17 -23.05 -26.87 15.19
C ARG A 17 -22.10 -25.69 15.42
N LEU A 18 -21.69 -24.99 14.37
CA LEU A 18 -20.83 -23.82 14.48
C LEU A 18 -21.53 -22.67 15.22
N HIS A 19 -22.80 -22.43 14.91
CA HIS A 19 -23.61 -21.41 15.56
C HIS A 19 -23.81 -21.68 17.06
N SER A 20 -24.17 -22.92 17.42
CA SER A 20 -24.33 -23.34 18.82
C SER A 20 -23.03 -23.33 19.61
N ALA A 21 -21.89 -23.50 18.94
CA ALA A 21 -20.56 -23.31 19.53
C ALA A 21 -20.17 -21.83 19.70
N GLY A 22 -21.04 -20.87 19.35
CA GLY A 22 -20.80 -19.44 19.46
C GLY A 22 -19.80 -18.90 18.43
N ILE A 23 -19.53 -19.64 17.36
CA ILE A 23 -18.63 -19.19 16.30
C ILE A 23 -19.35 -18.17 15.42
N ASP A 24 -18.67 -17.08 15.07
CA ASP A 24 -19.17 -16.11 14.10
C ASP A 24 -19.32 -16.77 12.71
N ILE A 25 -20.56 -17.14 12.38
CA ILE A 25 -20.94 -17.77 11.11
C ILE A 25 -21.23 -16.75 9.98
N THR A 26 -20.78 -15.49 10.09
CA THR A 26 -20.83 -14.56 8.96
C THR A 26 -20.03 -15.13 7.79
N GLN A 27 -20.53 -14.95 6.56
CA GLN A 27 -19.93 -15.57 5.37
C GLN A 27 -18.43 -15.29 5.24
N GLY A 28 -18.02 -14.02 5.38
CA GLY A 28 -16.61 -13.65 5.27
C GLY A 28 -15.74 -14.25 6.37
N ARG A 29 -16.29 -14.52 7.57
CA ARG A 29 -15.57 -15.22 8.62
C ARG A 29 -15.46 -16.72 8.32
N MET A 30 -16.54 -17.32 7.82
CA MET A 30 -16.57 -18.72 7.44
C MET A 30 -15.69 -19.02 6.23
N GLU A 31 -15.56 -18.09 5.30
CA GLU A 31 -14.66 -18.24 4.16
C GLU A 31 -13.18 -18.27 4.59
N ALA A 32 -12.83 -17.52 5.65
CA ALA A 32 -11.48 -17.53 6.22
C ALA A 32 -11.19 -18.79 7.06
N ILE A 33 -12.22 -19.40 7.67
CA ILE A 33 -12.07 -20.60 8.53
C ILE A 33 -12.18 -21.88 7.70
N ASP A 34 -13.23 -22.01 6.90
CA ASP A 34 -13.53 -23.18 6.08
C ASP A 34 -14.20 -22.75 4.76
N SER A 35 -13.37 -22.36 3.80
CA SER A 35 -13.80 -22.02 2.45
C SER A 35 -14.49 -23.17 1.70
N ARG A 36 -14.28 -24.43 2.13
CA ARG A 36 -14.91 -25.60 1.49
C ARG A 36 -16.37 -25.72 1.91
N LEU A 37 -16.68 -25.42 3.17
CA LEU A 37 -18.05 -25.35 3.67
C LEU A 37 -18.83 -24.23 2.98
N THR A 38 -18.26 -23.01 2.86
CA THR A 38 -18.94 -21.90 2.17
C THR A 38 -19.20 -22.20 0.70
N SER A 39 -18.20 -22.77 0.00
CA SER A 39 -18.34 -23.18 -1.40
C SER A 39 -19.41 -24.27 -1.58
N ALA A 40 -19.44 -25.25 -0.66
CA ALA A 40 -20.46 -26.30 -0.70
C ALA A 40 -21.86 -25.75 -0.41
N ALA A 41 -22.00 -24.87 0.59
CA ALA A 41 -23.26 -24.22 0.93
C ALA A 41 -23.82 -23.42 -0.26
N ILE A 42 -22.98 -22.62 -0.93
CA ILE A 42 -23.39 -21.89 -2.14
C ILE A 42 -23.81 -22.85 -3.25
N ARG A 43 -23.09 -23.96 -3.46
CA ARG A 43 -23.42 -24.94 -4.50
C ARG A 43 -24.74 -25.68 -4.27
N TYR A 44 -25.04 -26.07 -3.03
CA TYR A 44 -26.25 -26.86 -2.72
C TYR A 44 -27.49 -25.99 -2.45
N PHE A 45 -27.32 -24.80 -1.88
CA PHE A 45 -28.44 -23.92 -1.48
C PHE A 45 -28.53 -22.62 -2.30
N GLY A 46 -27.62 -22.40 -3.25
CA GLY A 46 -27.55 -21.20 -4.09
C GLY A 46 -26.92 -19.98 -3.39
N SER A 47 -27.00 -19.89 -2.07
CA SER A 47 -26.37 -18.81 -1.28
C SER A 47 -26.06 -19.23 0.15
N TRP A 48 -25.11 -18.53 0.79
CA TRP A 48 -24.83 -18.71 2.21
C TRP A 48 -26.06 -18.41 3.08
N ARG A 49 -26.83 -17.37 2.73
CA ARG A 49 -28.09 -17.02 3.40
C ARG A 49 -29.07 -18.19 3.41
N ALA A 50 -29.31 -18.80 2.25
CA ALA A 50 -30.22 -19.93 2.14
C ALA A 50 -29.75 -21.14 2.95
N ALA A 51 -28.44 -21.42 2.98
CA ALA A 51 -27.88 -22.50 3.79
C ALA A 51 -28.02 -22.27 5.30
N VAL A 52 -27.82 -21.03 5.76
CA VAL A 52 -28.02 -20.64 7.18
C VAL A 52 -29.49 -20.74 7.57
N GLN A 53 -30.41 -20.33 6.69
CA GLN A 53 -31.86 -20.48 6.92
C GLN A 53 -32.28 -21.96 6.94
N ALA A 54 -31.72 -22.79 6.06
CA ALA A 54 -31.94 -24.24 6.07
C ALA A 54 -31.41 -24.92 7.35
N ALA A 55 -30.41 -24.33 8.00
CA ALA A 55 -29.94 -24.74 9.33
C ALA A 55 -30.85 -24.27 10.49
N GLY A 56 -31.97 -23.61 10.19
CA GLY A 56 -32.93 -23.11 11.18
C GLY A 56 -32.50 -21.82 11.88
N ILE A 57 -31.51 -21.10 11.33
CA ILE A 57 -30.97 -19.88 11.93
C ILE A 57 -31.52 -18.66 11.19
N ASP A 58 -31.98 -17.66 11.94
CA ASP A 58 -32.35 -16.37 11.38
C ASP A 58 -31.10 -15.64 10.85
N TYR A 59 -31.02 -15.57 9.52
CA TYR A 59 -29.89 -14.93 8.85
C TYR A 59 -29.76 -13.44 9.18
N GLU A 60 -30.84 -12.74 9.54
CA GLU A 60 -30.75 -11.32 9.90
C GLU A 60 -29.92 -11.12 11.17
N GLN A 61 -29.95 -12.06 12.12
CA GLN A 61 -29.10 -12.05 13.31
C GLN A 61 -27.62 -12.22 12.94
N VAL A 62 -27.33 -13.14 12.01
CA VAL A 62 -25.97 -13.36 11.49
C VAL A 62 -25.48 -12.11 10.72
N ALA A 63 -26.32 -11.55 9.87
CA ALA A 63 -26.01 -10.36 9.10
C ALA A 63 -25.78 -9.13 10.01
N ALA A 64 -26.53 -9.03 11.11
CA ALA A 64 -26.37 -7.97 12.10
C ALA A 64 -24.99 -8.00 12.77
N ILE A 65 -24.43 -9.18 13.07
CA ILE A 65 -23.05 -9.32 13.60
C ILE A 65 -22.04 -8.73 12.61
N GLY A 66 -22.14 -9.13 11.34
CA GLY A 66 -21.26 -8.60 10.29
C GLY A 66 -21.46 -7.10 10.03
N LYS A 67 -22.68 -6.58 10.19
CA LYS A 67 -23.00 -5.16 10.09
C LYS A 67 -22.45 -4.38 11.29
N ALA A 68 -22.58 -4.90 12.51
CA ALA A 68 -22.04 -4.29 13.72
C ALA A 68 -20.51 -4.23 13.69
N ARG A 69 -19.83 -5.30 13.29
CA ARG A 69 -18.36 -5.30 13.12
C ARG A 69 -17.90 -4.32 12.04
N ARG A 70 -18.61 -4.27 10.90
CA ARG A 70 -18.32 -3.27 9.85
C ARG A 70 -18.60 -1.87 10.34
N ALA A 71 -19.69 -1.66 11.08
CA ALA A 71 -19.98 -0.41 11.73
C ALA A 71 -18.84 -0.06 12.68
N GLU A 72 -18.46 -0.86 13.67
CA GLU A 72 -17.31 -0.62 14.55
C GLU A 72 -16.01 -0.25 13.80
N LYS A 73 -15.75 -0.89 12.65
CA LYS A 73 -14.60 -0.55 11.80
C LYS A 73 -14.75 0.79 11.06
N VAL A 74 -15.96 1.15 10.64
CA VAL A 74 -16.29 2.36 9.85
C VAL A 74 -16.64 3.57 10.73
N THR A 75 -17.29 3.34 11.86
CA THR A 75 -17.57 4.34 12.89
C THR A 75 -16.31 4.58 13.70
N LYS A 76 -15.81 5.81 13.51
CA LYS A 76 -15.04 6.61 14.46
C LYS A 76 -13.55 6.30 14.53
N TRP A 77 -12.83 6.96 13.63
CA TRP A 77 -11.72 7.79 14.11
C TRP A 77 -12.22 8.62 15.29
N THR A 78 -11.96 8.17 16.51
CA THR A 78 -12.04 9.01 17.70
C THR A 78 -10.74 9.81 17.79
N GLN A 79 -10.72 10.86 18.60
CA GLN A 79 -9.47 11.58 18.88
C GLN A 79 -8.40 10.61 19.38
N GLU A 80 -8.74 9.70 20.30
CA GLU A 80 -7.83 8.70 20.86
C GLU A 80 -7.27 7.78 19.78
N ARG A 81 -8.12 7.30 18.86
CA ARG A 81 -7.70 6.43 17.76
C ARG A 81 -6.78 7.17 16.79
N ILE A 82 -7.07 8.44 16.50
CA ILE A 82 -6.20 9.30 15.67
C ILE A 82 -4.82 9.43 16.34
N LEU A 83 -4.78 9.72 17.65
CA LEU A 83 -3.53 9.86 18.40
C LEU A 83 -2.74 8.55 18.45
N ALA A 84 -3.41 7.42 18.71
CA ALA A 84 -2.79 6.11 18.73
C ALA A 84 -2.16 5.78 17.37
N GLU A 85 -2.86 6.07 16.28
CA GLU A 85 -2.34 5.82 14.93
C GLU A 85 -1.16 6.73 14.60
N ILE A 86 -1.21 8.02 14.94
CA ILE A 86 -0.07 8.94 14.73
C ILE A 86 1.16 8.44 15.50
N ARG A 87 0.99 7.99 16.75
CA ARG A 87 2.09 7.44 17.55
C ARG A 87 2.65 6.16 16.95
N ARG A 88 1.79 5.25 16.48
CA ARG A 88 2.20 4.02 15.79
C ARG A 88 3.04 4.34 14.56
N LEU A 89 2.56 5.23 13.70
CA LEU A 89 3.28 5.68 12.50
C LEU A 89 4.63 6.33 12.84
N HIS A 90 4.69 7.14 13.90
CA HIS A 90 5.93 7.73 14.38
C HIS A 90 6.94 6.67 14.84
N GLN A 91 6.49 5.68 15.63
CA GLN A 91 7.32 4.57 16.13
C GLN A 91 7.85 3.69 15.00
N GLU A 92 7.06 3.51 13.94
CA GLU A 92 7.45 2.79 12.74
C GLU A 92 8.40 3.59 11.82
N GLY A 93 8.70 4.85 12.17
CA GLY A 93 9.56 5.73 11.39
C GLY A 93 8.91 6.25 10.11
N GLU A 94 7.58 6.19 9.98
CA GLU A 94 6.87 6.73 8.83
C GLU A 94 6.98 8.26 8.77
N ASP A 95 7.09 8.81 7.56
CA ASP A 95 7.14 10.24 7.34
C ASP A 95 5.76 10.88 7.61
N LEU A 96 5.63 11.53 8.78
CA LEU A 96 4.42 12.21 9.23
C LEU A 96 4.12 13.54 8.50
N SER A 97 4.88 13.87 7.44
CA SER A 97 4.60 15.08 6.66
C SER A 97 3.22 15.03 6.00
N PRO A 98 2.53 16.18 5.88
CA PRO A 98 1.21 16.24 5.25
C PRO A 98 1.17 15.64 3.84
N ALA A 99 2.26 15.73 3.09
CA ALA A 99 2.33 15.18 1.74
C ALA A 99 2.29 13.65 1.72
N VAL A 100 3.08 12.99 2.59
CA VAL A 100 3.13 11.53 2.67
C VAL A 100 1.85 10.97 3.27
N ILE A 101 1.41 11.54 4.39
CA ILE A 101 0.22 11.07 5.10
C ILE A 101 -1.04 11.27 4.27
N ARG A 102 -1.20 12.39 3.56
CA ARG A 102 -2.35 12.59 2.67
C ARG A 102 -2.44 11.54 1.57
N ARG A 103 -1.30 11.07 1.05
CA ARG A 103 -1.26 10.06 -0.02
C ARG A 103 -1.47 8.63 0.53
N LYS A 104 -0.76 8.25 1.59
CA LYS A 104 -0.78 6.87 2.13
C LYS A 104 -1.95 6.61 3.08
N TYR A 105 -2.34 7.61 3.88
CA TYR A 105 -3.30 7.49 4.98
C TYR A 105 -4.39 8.56 4.89
N LEU A 106 -5.03 8.68 3.72
CA LEU A 106 -5.99 9.75 3.41
C LEU A 106 -7.13 9.86 4.44
N SER A 107 -7.68 8.73 4.90
CA SER A 107 -8.78 8.72 5.87
C SER A 107 -8.36 9.29 7.24
N LEU A 108 -7.18 8.93 7.73
CA LEU A 108 -6.59 9.48 8.96
C LEU A 108 -6.37 10.99 8.80
N TYR A 109 -5.73 11.41 7.71
CA TYR A 109 -5.42 12.81 7.43
C TYR A 109 -6.68 13.68 7.36
N ALA A 110 -7.68 13.23 6.60
CA ALA A 110 -8.91 13.97 6.39
C ALA A 110 -9.72 14.08 7.68
N THR A 111 -9.74 13.03 8.50
CA THR A 111 -10.51 13.03 9.75
C THR A 111 -9.83 13.85 10.84
N ALA A 112 -8.50 13.72 11.01
CA ALA A 112 -7.76 14.48 12.02
C ALA A 112 -7.89 16.00 11.86
N ARG A 113 -7.99 16.48 10.62
CA ARG A 113 -8.12 17.91 10.27
C ARG A 113 -9.53 18.48 10.46
N ARG A 114 -10.53 17.66 10.77
CA ARG A 114 -11.88 18.20 11.00
C ARG A 114 -11.91 18.97 12.32
N LYS A 115 -12.78 19.98 12.40
CA LYS A 115 -12.91 20.84 13.58
C LYS A 115 -13.40 20.06 14.81
N GLU A 116 -14.18 19.01 14.59
CA GLU A 116 -14.69 18.12 15.65
C GLU A 116 -13.60 17.22 16.24
N HIS A 117 -12.41 17.19 15.64
CA HIS A 117 -11.25 16.48 16.13
C HIS A 117 -10.16 17.47 16.55
N PHE A 118 -9.18 17.75 15.70
CA PHE A 118 -8.03 18.58 16.06
C PHE A 118 -7.95 19.90 15.28
N GLY A 119 -8.79 20.10 14.26
CA GLY A 119 -8.78 21.31 13.42
C GLY A 119 -7.65 21.38 12.40
N SER A 120 -6.48 20.83 12.72
CA SER A 120 -5.36 20.69 11.78
C SER A 120 -4.53 19.43 12.02
N TRP A 121 -3.77 19.02 11.00
CA TRP A 121 -2.84 17.89 11.12
C TRP A 121 -1.70 18.22 12.08
N ALA A 122 -1.25 19.47 12.09
CA ALA A 122 -0.21 19.94 13.01
C ALA A 122 -0.65 19.78 14.47
N GLU A 123 -1.88 20.19 14.79
CA GLU A 123 -2.45 20.04 16.14
C GLU A 123 -2.62 18.58 16.53
N ALA A 124 -3.07 17.71 15.61
CA ALA A 124 -3.19 16.28 15.87
C ALA A 124 -1.82 15.63 16.19
N VAL A 125 -0.76 15.99 15.45
CA VAL A 125 0.59 15.47 15.66
C VAL A 125 1.19 15.98 16.97
N THR A 126 1.02 17.26 17.28
CA THR A 126 1.43 17.83 18.56
C THR A 126 0.68 17.18 19.73
N ALA A 127 -0.63 16.99 19.61
CA ALA A 127 -1.44 16.30 20.62
C ALA A 127 -1.04 14.82 20.80
N ALA A 128 -0.44 14.21 19.77
CA ALA A 128 0.10 12.86 19.86
C ALA A 128 1.43 12.81 20.65
N GLY A 129 2.00 13.96 21.03
CA GLY A 129 3.27 14.08 21.75
C GLY A 129 4.48 14.15 20.81
N VAL A 130 4.26 14.40 19.52
CA VAL A 130 5.33 14.52 18.52
C VAL A 130 5.53 16.00 18.19
N ASP A 131 6.77 16.48 18.27
CA ASP A 131 7.09 17.85 17.86
C ASP A 131 6.90 18.01 16.33
N TYR A 132 5.86 18.74 15.93
CA TYR A 132 5.57 18.97 14.52
C TYR A 132 6.66 19.78 13.80
N ALA A 133 7.45 20.59 14.51
CA ALA A 133 8.58 21.30 13.91
C ALA A 133 9.66 20.31 13.45
N SER A 134 9.98 19.31 14.28
CA SER A 134 10.89 18.22 13.90
C SER A 134 10.41 17.46 12.65
N VAL A 135 9.10 17.17 12.56
CA VAL A 135 8.49 16.50 11.38
C VAL A 135 8.72 17.34 10.11
N LYS A 136 8.52 18.66 10.19
CA LYS A 136 8.77 19.57 9.05
C LYS A 136 10.24 19.62 8.66
N GLN A 137 11.16 19.65 9.63
CA GLN A 137 12.59 19.68 9.37
C GLN A 137 13.07 18.41 8.67
N VAL A 138 12.63 17.24 9.15
CA VAL A 138 12.91 15.94 8.51
C VAL A 138 12.37 15.93 7.08
N ALA A 139 11.12 16.32 6.88
CA ALA A 139 10.52 16.37 5.54
C ALA A 139 11.23 17.36 4.60
N GLN A 140 11.73 18.49 5.12
CA GLN A 140 12.51 19.46 4.34
C GLN A 140 13.90 18.93 4.00
N ARG A 141 14.58 18.28 4.95
CA ARG A 141 15.86 17.60 4.71
C ARG A 141 15.72 16.52 3.64
N ASN A 142 14.76 15.61 3.80
CA ASN A 142 14.48 14.55 2.85
C ASN A 142 14.19 15.11 1.44
N ARG A 143 13.42 16.20 1.34
CA ARG A 143 13.18 16.87 0.04
C ARG A 143 14.44 17.47 -0.58
N ARG A 144 15.30 18.10 0.23
CA ARG A 144 16.57 18.69 -0.24
C ARG A 144 17.54 17.62 -0.71
N GLU A 145 17.70 16.55 0.07
CA GLU A 145 18.54 15.40 -0.27
C GLU A 145 18.08 14.76 -1.58
N ARG A 146 16.77 14.51 -1.70
CA ARG A 146 16.16 13.99 -2.93
C ARG A 146 16.37 14.90 -4.13
N ALA A 147 16.25 16.22 -3.97
CA ALA A 147 16.49 17.18 -5.05
C ALA A 147 17.97 17.28 -5.44
N GLY A 148 18.87 17.29 -4.45
CA GLY A 148 20.31 17.32 -4.66
C GLY A 148 20.83 16.05 -5.32
N TRP A 149 20.32 14.89 -4.92
CA TRP A 149 20.64 13.63 -5.59
C TRP A 149 20.12 13.60 -7.03
N LYS A 150 18.86 13.98 -7.28
CA LYS A 150 18.31 14.03 -8.65
C LYS A 150 19.17 14.92 -9.55
N ARG A 151 19.64 16.06 -9.03
CA ARG A 151 20.53 16.97 -9.75
C ARG A 151 21.88 16.31 -10.06
N ARG A 152 22.56 15.76 -9.04
CA ARG A 152 23.86 15.09 -9.22
C ARG A 152 23.80 13.94 -10.22
N LEU A 153 22.74 13.12 -10.15
CA LEU A 153 22.56 12.01 -11.10
C LEU A 153 22.43 12.52 -12.55
N LEU A 154 21.67 13.60 -12.76
CA LEU A 154 21.51 14.20 -14.08
C LEU A 154 22.83 14.83 -14.57
N GLU A 155 23.59 15.47 -13.69
CA GLU A 155 24.91 16.05 -13.99
C GLU A 155 25.96 14.98 -14.34
N GLU A 156 26.11 13.94 -13.52
CA GLU A 156 27.02 12.80 -13.76
C GLU A 156 26.69 12.13 -15.10
N TRP A 157 25.41 11.99 -15.42
CA TRP A 157 24.99 11.38 -16.67
C TRP A 157 25.28 12.28 -17.89
N GLN A 158 25.02 13.59 -17.79
CA GLN A 158 25.38 14.54 -18.86
C GLN A 158 26.89 14.59 -19.11
N ALA A 159 27.71 14.53 -18.06
CA ALA A 159 29.17 14.48 -18.18
C ALA A 159 29.64 13.19 -18.90
N ASN A 160 29.13 12.02 -18.49
CA ASN A 160 29.48 10.75 -19.12
C ASN A 160 29.02 10.65 -20.60
N ALA A 161 27.90 11.28 -20.96
CA ALA A 161 27.45 11.36 -22.35
C ALA A 161 28.34 12.27 -23.21
N SER A 162 28.99 13.28 -22.60
CA SER A 162 29.87 14.24 -23.28
C SER A 162 31.27 13.66 -23.51
N ASP A 163 31.80 12.90 -22.55
CA ASP A 163 33.12 12.26 -22.66
C ASP A 163 33.14 11.15 -23.73
N ALA A 164 32.04 10.42 -23.90
CA ALA A 164 31.89 9.41 -24.95
C ALA A 164 31.90 10.02 -26.37
N ASP A 165 31.38 11.23 -26.54
CA ASP A 165 31.30 11.95 -27.82
C ASP A 165 32.68 12.53 -28.24
N SER A 166 33.55 12.79 -27.26
CA SER A 166 34.90 13.35 -27.50
C SER A 166 35.95 12.34 -27.98
N GLY A 167 35.63 11.04 -27.97
CA GLY A 167 36.56 9.93 -28.28
C GLY A 167 36.43 9.31 -29.68
N HIS A 168 35.42 9.66 -30.48
CA HIS A 168 35.19 9.05 -31.79
C HIS A 168 34.75 10.07 -32.86
N ALA A 169 35.70 10.89 -33.30
CA ALA A 169 35.58 11.62 -34.57
C ALA A 169 35.68 10.61 -35.74
N GLY A 170 34.60 9.89 -36.04
CA GLY A 170 34.63 8.82 -37.03
C GLY A 170 33.31 8.10 -37.30
N ARG A 171 32.30 8.82 -37.81
CA ARG A 171 31.22 8.27 -38.67
C ARG A 171 30.32 7.18 -38.04
N GLN A 172 29.61 7.48 -36.94
CA GLN A 172 28.37 6.77 -36.50
C GLN A 172 27.35 7.70 -35.79
N GLU A 173 27.24 8.98 -36.19
CA GLU A 173 26.53 10.02 -35.42
C GLU A 173 24.99 9.89 -35.30
N THR A 174 24.31 9.02 -36.05
CA THR A 174 22.83 8.99 -36.04
C THR A 174 22.23 7.95 -35.10
N SER A 175 22.87 6.78 -34.91
CA SER A 175 22.30 5.70 -34.08
C SER A 175 22.58 5.91 -32.58
N GLU A 176 23.75 6.45 -32.23
CA GLU A 176 24.17 6.72 -30.84
C GLU A 176 23.36 7.87 -30.22
N ARG A 177 23.06 8.91 -31.02
CA ARG A 177 22.27 10.07 -30.59
C ARG A 177 20.81 9.71 -30.29
N THR A 178 20.23 8.78 -31.05
CA THR A 178 18.87 8.28 -30.82
C THR A 178 18.80 7.37 -29.58
N SER A 179 19.82 6.52 -29.37
CA SER A 179 19.93 5.70 -28.15
C SER A 179 20.06 6.56 -26.89
N SER A 180 20.85 7.64 -26.93
CA SER A 180 21.01 8.56 -25.80
C SER A 180 19.70 9.30 -25.44
N SER A 181 18.94 9.76 -26.44
CA SER A 181 17.67 10.45 -26.22
C SER A 181 16.55 9.53 -25.69
N TRP A 182 16.44 8.30 -26.21
CA TRP A 182 15.46 7.32 -25.71
C TRP A 182 15.76 6.88 -24.27
N LEU A 183 17.04 6.65 -23.94
CA LEU A 183 17.47 6.33 -22.58
C LEU A 183 17.26 7.49 -21.61
N GLN A 184 17.43 8.74 -22.05
CA GLN A 184 17.12 9.91 -21.25
C GLN A 184 15.63 10.01 -20.90
N GLY A 185 14.76 9.70 -21.87
CA GLY A 185 13.31 9.60 -21.65
C GLY A 185 12.96 8.52 -20.63
N LEU A 186 13.56 7.32 -20.78
CA LEU A 186 13.36 6.21 -19.85
C LEU A 186 13.86 6.55 -18.44
N LEU A 187 15.01 7.22 -18.30
CA LEU A 187 15.54 7.65 -17.01
C LEU A 187 14.63 8.68 -16.34
N GLN A 188 14.10 9.63 -17.10
CA GLN A 188 13.13 10.62 -16.59
C GLN A 188 11.83 9.95 -16.13
N GLU A 189 11.32 8.98 -16.91
CA GLU A 189 10.14 8.18 -16.56
C GLU A 189 10.37 7.36 -15.29
N LYS A 190 11.51 6.65 -15.20
CA LYS A 190 11.85 5.84 -14.01
C LYS A 190 12.14 6.67 -12.78
N LEU A 191 12.76 7.84 -12.93
CA LEU A 191 12.88 8.80 -11.84
C LEU A 191 11.52 9.32 -11.39
N ALA A 192 10.56 9.55 -12.30
CA ALA A 192 9.21 9.97 -11.94
C ALA A 192 8.47 8.87 -11.16
N GLU A 193 8.49 7.62 -11.67
CA GLU A 193 7.85 6.46 -11.04
C GLU A 193 8.33 6.21 -9.61
N VAL A 194 9.65 6.30 -9.42
CA VAL A 194 10.32 6.16 -8.12
C VAL A 194 9.97 7.30 -7.16
N TYR A 195 9.92 8.55 -7.66
CA TYR A 195 9.64 9.71 -6.82
C TYR A 195 8.14 9.84 -6.48
N GLU A 196 7.26 9.26 -7.28
CA GLU A 196 5.83 9.18 -7.02
C GLU A 196 5.48 8.08 -5.99
N ASN A 197 6.39 7.13 -5.73
CA ASN A 197 6.19 6.02 -4.79
C ASN A 197 7.23 5.94 -3.63
N PRO A 198 7.16 6.83 -2.61
CA PRO A 198 8.14 7.02 -1.53
C PRO A 198 7.99 6.03 -0.37
N GLY A 199 7.47 4.83 -0.64
CA GLY A 199 7.47 3.74 0.34
C GLY A 199 8.83 3.08 0.49
N GLN A 200 9.73 3.29 -0.46
CA GLN A 200 11.05 2.69 -0.45
C GLN A 200 12.09 3.65 0.13
N ASP A 201 13.01 3.08 0.90
CA ASP A 201 14.19 3.75 1.40
C ASP A 201 14.91 4.43 0.23
N ALA A 202 15.31 5.69 0.41
CA ALA A 202 16.04 6.44 -0.60
C ALA A 202 17.31 5.68 -1.04
N GLU A 203 17.91 4.89 -0.15
CA GLU A 203 19.05 4.03 -0.46
C GLU A 203 18.69 2.82 -1.33
N GLN A 204 17.54 2.17 -1.09
CA GLN A 204 17.08 1.04 -1.89
C GLN A 204 16.70 1.47 -3.30
N VAL A 205 16.00 2.60 -3.39
CA VAL A 205 15.70 3.29 -4.65
C VAL A 205 16.99 3.64 -5.38
N HIS A 206 17.97 4.19 -4.66
CA HIS A 206 19.27 4.56 -5.20
C HIS A 206 20.02 3.35 -5.77
N HIS A 207 20.05 2.23 -5.04
CA HIS A 207 20.66 0.98 -5.51
C HIS A 207 19.94 0.41 -6.73
N ALA A 208 18.60 0.43 -6.75
CA ALA A 208 17.82 -0.09 -7.86
C ALA A 208 18.07 0.70 -9.17
N ILE A 209 18.11 2.04 -9.08
CA ILE A 209 18.41 2.89 -10.26
C ILE A 209 19.85 2.67 -10.72
N LYS A 210 20.82 2.62 -9.80
CA LYS A 210 22.23 2.37 -10.15
C LYS A 210 22.42 1.00 -10.81
N ALA A 211 21.82 -0.05 -10.27
CA ALA A 211 21.89 -1.40 -10.83
C ALA A 211 21.22 -1.48 -12.21
N LEU A 212 20.07 -0.80 -12.40
CA LEU A 212 19.40 -0.71 -13.70
C LEU A 212 20.31 0.02 -14.72
N MET A 213 20.90 1.14 -14.33
CA MET A 213 21.85 1.89 -15.17
C MET A 213 23.05 1.04 -15.58
N GLU A 214 23.72 0.37 -14.63
CA GLU A 214 24.85 -0.54 -14.90
C GLU A 214 24.46 -1.72 -15.80
N SER A 215 23.20 -2.15 -15.78
CA SER A 215 22.71 -3.20 -16.67
C SER A 215 22.54 -2.71 -18.11
N VAL A 216 22.06 -1.47 -18.27
CA VAL A 216 21.85 -0.85 -19.59
C VAL A 216 23.19 -0.55 -20.27
N THR A 217 24.17 0.00 -19.55
CA THR A 217 25.49 0.33 -20.12
C THR A 217 26.26 -0.92 -20.57
N ARG A 218 26.11 -2.04 -19.83
CA ARG A 218 26.69 -3.34 -20.23
C ARG A 218 26.03 -3.93 -21.47
N ALA A 219 24.72 -3.77 -21.62
CA ALA A 219 24.00 -4.25 -22.79
C ALA A 219 24.37 -3.49 -24.06
N SER A 220 24.63 -2.18 -23.97
CA SER A 220 25.04 -1.37 -25.11
C SER A 220 26.53 -1.49 -25.49
N GLY A 221 27.40 -1.96 -24.58
CA GLY A 221 28.82 -2.23 -24.88
C GLY A 221 29.13 -3.64 -25.38
N ALA A 222 28.12 -4.51 -25.53
CA ALA A 222 28.27 -5.91 -25.93
C ALA A 222 27.74 -6.20 -27.36
N SER A 223 27.43 -5.17 -28.15
CA SER A 223 27.04 -5.25 -29.56
C SER A 223 28.05 -4.52 -30.42
#